data_AF-A0A7S0ZHH3-F1
#
_entry.id   AF-A0A7S0ZHH3-F1
#
_cell.length_a   1.000
_cell.length_b   1.000
_cell.length_c   1.000
_cell.angle_alpha   90.00
_cell.angle_beta   90.00
_cell.angle_gamma   90.00
#
_symmetry.space_group_name_H-M   'P 1'
#
loop_
_entity.id
_entity.type
_entity.pdbx_description
1 polymer ?
#
loop_
_entity_poly.entity_id
_entity_poly.type
_entity_poly.pdbx_seq_one_letter_code
_entity_poly.pdbx_strand_id
1 'polypeptide(L)'
;HYRAYPSPSKYPVSIRPRQMFVDMDAEVVFVPINGIPVPFHVSTIKSANKSDEGSHTYVRINFMVPQKLSGGVAIVKKSDGSIFPDEDKHFVKEITVRSANPQNLSDCVRKIKEIRKRFVTAEQEKREQESIVEQAALQLDRSGKVPYLSDVSMRPPVATGKNNSGVLEAHLNGFRYRPLRGSSPIEILYSNIKNAFFQEAGSEVIVILHFHLRSPVMVGKKKTLDIQFYMEVMESAVRLNDVKRRAHDQDELEEEHREREFR
;
A
#
# COMPACT_ATOMS: atom_id res chain seq x y z
N HIS A 1 -20.39 10.73 -8.03
CA HIS A 1 -21.45 9.88 -8.60
C HIS A 1 -20.97 9.25 -9.89
N TYR A 2 -20.83 7.92 -9.93
CA TYR A 2 -20.43 7.21 -11.14
C TYR A 2 -21.63 7.07 -12.08
N ARG A 3 -21.50 7.59 -13.32
CA ARG A 3 -22.47 7.38 -14.40
C ARG A 3 -21.75 6.70 -15.55
N ALA A 4 -21.83 5.37 -15.59
CA ALA A 4 -21.13 4.58 -16.59
C ALA A 4 -21.70 4.74 -18.00
N TYR A 5 -23.03 4.89 -18.14
CA TYR A 5 -23.67 5.15 -19.42
C TYR A 5 -24.62 6.34 -19.36
N PRO A 6 -24.65 7.18 -20.41
CA PRO A 6 -25.58 8.30 -20.48
C PRO A 6 -27.02 7.85 -20.77
N SER A 7 -27.22 6.77 -21.53
CA SER A 7 -28.54 6.22 -21.86
C SER A 7 -28.43 4.75 -22.29
N PRO A 8 -29.56 3.99 -22.29
CA PRO A 8 -29.57 2.59 -22.71
C PRO A 8 -29.10 2.35 -24.15
N SER A 9 -29.21 3.34 -25.04
CA SER A 9 -28.72 3.23 -26.43
C SER A 9 -27.21 3.18 -26.55
N LYS A 10 -26.48 3.50 -25.46
CA LYS A 10 -25.02 3.40 -25.37
C LYS A 10 -24.55 2.12 -24.68
N TYR A 11 -25.46 1.20 -24.37
CA TYR A 11 -25.08 -0.11 -23.85
C TYR A 11 -24.30 -0.92 -24.90
N PRO A 12 -23.36 -1.77 -24.47
CA PRO A 12 -22.63 -2.67 -25.36
C PRO A 12 -23.57 -3.51 -26.22
N VAL A 13 -23.30 -3.54 -27.54
CA VAL A 13 -24.08 -4.31 -28.53
C VAL A 13 -24.06 -5.82 -28.25
N SER A 14 -23.05 -6.30 -27.52
CA SER A 14 -22.88 -7.69 -27.12
C SER A 14 -23.84 -8.15 -26.00
N ILE A 15 -24.58 -7.23 -25.37
CA ILE A 15 -25.56 -7.57 -24.33
C ILE A 15 -26.70 -8.36 -24.96
N ARG A 16 -26.97 -9.53 -24.36
CA ARG A 16 -28.09 -10.37 -24.74
C ARG A 16 -29.23 -10.24 -23.71
N PRO A 17 -30.50 -10.22 -24.16
CA PRO A 17 -31.63 -10.28 -23.24
C PRO A 17 -31.54 -11.52 -22.34
N ARG A 18 -31.93 -11.37 -21.07
CA ARG A 18 -31.97 -12.47 -20.09
C ARG A 18 -30.61 -13.14 -19.79
N GLN A 19 -29.49 -12.50 -20.10
CA GLN A 19 -28.16 -12.96 -19.73
C GLN A 19 -27.43 -11.93 -18.89
N MET A 20 -26.61 -12.39 -17.95
CA MET A 20 -25.69 -11.50 -17.27
C MET A 20 -24.55 -11.12 -18.22
N PHE A 21 -24.14 -9.87 -18.11
CA PHE A 21 -23.02 -9.34 -18.89
C PHE A 21 -22.17 -8.43 -18.00
N VAL A 22 -20.86 -8.42 -18.24
CA VAL A 22 -19.93 -7.56 -17.51
C VAL A 22 -19.14 -6.78 -18.53
N ASP A 23 -19.28 -5.46 -18.48
CA ASP A 23 -18.43 -4.52 -19.19
C ASP A 23 -17.22 -4.23 -18.32
N MET A 24 -16.03 -4.66 -18.78
CA MET A 24 -14.77 -4.49 -18.07
C MET A 24 -14.24 -3.06 -18.17
N ASP A 25 -14.56 -2.36 -19.26
CA ASP A 25 -14.04 -1.03 -19.55
C ASP A 25 -14.84 0.03 -18.80
N ALA A 26 -16.17 -0.13 -18.77
CA ALA A 26 -17.06 0.74 -18.02
C ALA A 26 -17.22 0.33 -16.53
N GLU A 27 -16.60 -0.78 -16.12
CA GLU A 27 -16.70 -1.35 -14.77
C GLU A 27 -18.15 -1.60 -14.30
N VAL A 28 -19.01 -2.07 -15.22
CA VAL A 28 -20.44 -2.29 -14.99
C VAL A 28 -20.82 -3.76 -15.12
N VAL A 29 -21.68 -4.19 -14.20
CA VAL A 29 -22.36 -5.48 -14.23
C VAL A 29 -23.80 -5.27 -14.66
N PHE A 30 -24.19 -5.88 -15.77
CA PHE A 30 -25.57 -5.92 -16.22
C PHE A 30 -26.25 -7.17 -15.68
N VAL A 31 -27.31 -6.94 -14.90
CA VAL A 31 -28.16 -8.01 -14.37
C VAL A 31 -29.52 -7.94 -15.06
N PRO A 32 -30.01 -9.03 -15.69
CA PRO A 32 -31.31 -9.03 -16.33
C PRO A 32 -32.43 -9.04 -15.29
N ILE A 33 -33.22 -7.97 -15.23
CA ILE A 33 -34.43 -7.87 -14.39
C ILE A 33 -35.63 -7.85 -15.33
N ASN A 34 -36.46 -8.89 -15.29
CA ASN A 34 -37.61 -9.08 -16.19
C ASN A 34 -37.25 -8.94 -17.68
N GLY A 35 -36.07 -9.42 -18.06
CA GLY A 35 -35.56 -9.35 -19.43
C GLY A 35 -34.87 -8.03 -19.80
N ILE A 36 -34.93 -7.02 -18.95
CA ILE A 36 -34.26 -5.73 -19.13
C ILE A 36 -32.86 -5.78 -18.52
N PRO A 37 -31.79 -5.45 -19.26
CA PRO A 37 -30.44 -5.41 -18.72
C PRO A 37 -30.28 -4.15 -17.83
N VAL A 38 -30.18 -4.34 -16.52
CA VAL A 38 -30.02 -3.25 -15.56
C VAL A 38 -28.54 -3.13 -15.15
N PRO A 39 -27.91 -1.96 -15.36
CA PRO A 39 -26.50 -1.75 -15.04
C PRO A 39 -26.28 -1.46 -13.55
N PHE A 40 -25.26 -2.10 -12.97
CA PHE A 40 -24.75 -1.81 -11.63
C PHE A 40 -23.25 -1.55 -11.72
N HIS A 41 -22.81 -0.37 -11.30
CA HIS A 41 -21.39 -0.05 -11.25
C HIS A 41 -20.68 -0.85 -10.15
N VAL A 42 -19.43 -1.24 -10.37
CA VAL A 42 -18.67 -2.07 -9.41
C VAL A 42 -18.58 -1.44 -8.02
N SER A 43 -18.56 -0.10 -7.94
CA SER A 43 -18.50 0.62 -6.66
C SER A 43 -19.67 0.34 -5.73
N THR A 44 -20.82 -0.09 -6.25
CA THR A 44 -22.01 -0.43 -5.46
C THR A 44 -22.03 -1.90 -5.04
N ILE A 45 -21.09 -2.73 -5.50
CA ILE A 45 -21.08 -4.18 -5.27
C ILE A 45 -20.17 -4.55 -4.08
N LYS A 46 -20.75 -5.22 -3.09
CA LYS A 46 -20.08 -5.74 -1.89
C LYS A 46 -19.52 -7.15 -2.04
N SER A 47 -20.06 -8.00 -2.90
CA SER A 47 -19.47 -9.29 -3.27
C SER A 47 -20.30 -9.98 -4.34
N ALA A 48 -19.69 -10.96 -5.02
CA ALA A 48 -20.40 -11.88 -5.90
C ALA A 48 -19.97 -13.30 -5.55
N ASN A 49 -20.93 -14.14 -5.16
CA ASN A 49 -20.71 -15.51 -4.75
C ASN A 49 -21.46 -16.44 -5.71
N LYS A 50 -20.80 -17.53 -6.11
CA LYS A 50 -21.38 -18.60 -6.93
C LYS A 50 -21.65 -19.80 -6.03
N SER A 51 -22.79 -20.45 -6.22
CA SER A 51 -23.07 -21.79 -5.70
C SER A 51 -23.69 -22.65 -6.81
N ASP A 52 -23.40 -23.94 -6.79
CA ASP A 52 -23.95 -24.91 -7.73
C ASP A 52 -24.83 -25.90 -6.93
N GLU A 53 -26.10 -26.03 -7.30
CA GLU A 53 -27.05 -26.93 -6.66
C GLU A 53 -27.78 -27.76 -7.72
N GLY A 54 -27.48 -29.06 -7.76
CA GLY A 54 -28.05 -29.98 -8.75
C GLY A 54 -27.74 -29.54 -10.19
N SER A 55 -28.78 -29.31 -10.98
CA SER A 55 -28.68 -28.89 -12.39
C SER A 55 -28.63 -27.37 -12.60
N HIS A 56 -28.56 -26.58 -11.53
CA HIS A 56 -28.60 -25.12 -11.61
C HIS A 56 -27.43 -24.47 -10.88
N THR A 57 -26.95 -23.38 -11.47
CA THR A 57 -25.97 -22.48 -10.86
C THR A 57 -26.67 -21.22 -10.37
N TYR A 58 -26.28 -20.77 -9.20
CA TYR A 58 -26.74 -19.53 -8.57
C TYR A 58 -25.58 -18.56 -8.44
N VAL A 59 -25.84 -17.29 -8.71
CA VAL A 59 -24.93 -16.18 -8.45
C VAL A 59 -25.66 -15.16 -7.59
N ARG A 60 -25.18 -14.98 -6.36
CA ARG A 60 -25.64 -13.94 -5.45
C ARG A 60 -24.69 -12.76 -5.48
N ILE A 61 -25.19 -11.63 -5.95
CA ILE A 61 -24.51 -10.33 -5.89
C ILE A 61 -25.04 -9.60 -4.67
N ASN A 62 -24.15 -9.31 -3.71
CA ASN A 62 -24.44 -8.45 -2.58
C ASN A 62 -24.02 -7.03 -2.92
N PHE A 63 -24.85 -6.06 -2.58
CA PHE A 63 -24.58 -4.64 -2.79
C PHE A 63 -24.21 -3.96 -1.47
N MET A 64 -23.54 -2.83 -1.60
CA MET A 64 -23.34 -1.91 -0.49
C MET A 64 -24.68 -1.28 -0.13
N VAL A 65 -25.03 -1.26 1.14
CA VAL A 65 -26.22 -0.56 1.67
C VAL A 65 -25.82 0.30 2.87
N PRO A 66 -26.54 1.40 3.16
CA PRO A 66 -26.30 2.22 4.35
C PRO A 66 -26.34 1.39 5.63
N GLN A 67 -25.51 1.75 6.61
CA GLN A 67 -25.37 0.97 7.85
C GLN A 67 -26.68 0.87 8.63
N LYS A 68 -27.50 1.93 8.64
CA LYS A 68 -28.83 1.97 9.29
C LYS A 68 -29.75 0.84 8.81
N LEU A 69 -29.61 0.42 7.55
CA LEU A 69 -30.43 -0.62 6.91
C LEU A 69 -29.80 -2.03 7.02
N SER A 70 -28.56 -2.14 7.50
CA SER A 70 -27.79 -3.38 7.45
C SER A 70 -27.93 -4.30 8.67
N GLY A 71 -28.59 -3.85 9.75
CA GLY A 71 -28.94 -4.66 10.92
C GLY A 71 -27.77 -5.33 11.68
N GLY A 72 -26.52 -4.97 11.38
CA GLY A 72 -25.32 -5.60 11.92
C GLY A 72 -24.40 -4.64 12.67
N VAL A 73 -23.69 -5.17 13.67
CA VAL A 73 -22.69 -4.46 14.48
C VAL A 73 -21.54 -3.96 13.58
N ALA A 74 -21.13 -2.71 13.84
CA ALA A 74 -20.15 -1.96 13.07
C ALA A 74 -18.81 -2.70 12.92
N ILE A 75 -18.33 -2.87 11.68
CA ILE A 75 -16.94 -3.27 11.44
C ILE A 75 -16.12 -2.17 10.75
N VAL A 76 -16.73 -1.19 10.06
CA VAL A 76 -15.94 -0.07 9.53
C VAL A 76 -16.80 1.20 9.53
N LYS A 77 -16.66 2.05 10.56
CA LYS A 77 -16.86 3.48 10.36
C LYS A 77 -15.72 3.91 9.42
N LYS A 78 -16.02 4.11 8.12
CA LYS A 78 -15.13 4.99 7.35
C LYS A 78 -15.21 6.33 8.06
N SER A 79 -14.07 6.87 8.46
CA SER A 79 -13.93 8.14 9.19
C SER A 79 -14.42 9.37 8.40
N ASP A 80 -15.09 9.19 7.27
CA ASP A 80 -15.16 10.15 6.17
C ASP A 80 -16.54 10.17 5.50
N GLY A 81 -17.60 10.15 6.31
CA GLY A 81 -18.98 10.25 5.83
C GLY A 81 -19.54 8.97 5.20
N SER A 82 -20.83 9.02 4.89
CA SER A 82 -21.54 7.95 4.21
C SER A 82 -21.16 7.92 2.73
N ILE A 83 -20.89 6.73 2.18
CA ILE A 83 -20.70 6.54 0.72
C ILE A 83 -22.02 6.82 -0.03
N PHE A 84 -23.14 6.87 0.71
CA PHE A 84 -24.46 7.10 0.19
C PHE A 84 -24.82 8.59 0.32
N PRO A 85 -25.14 9.26 -0.81
CA PRO A 85 -25.56 10.67 -0.80
C PRO A 85 -26.86 10.92 -0.03
N ASP A 86 -27.70 9.90 0.07
CA ASP A 86 -28.99 9.95 0.77
C ASP A 86 -29.25 8.57 1.38
N GLU A 87 -29.25 8.50 2.71
CA GLU A 87 -29.43 7.23 3.44
C GLU A 87 -30.89 6.80 3.57
N ASP A 88 -31.84 7.69 3.27
CA ASP A 88 -33.29 7.45 3.48
C ASP A 88 -33.97 6.89 2.22
N LYS A 89 -33.21 6.65 1.15
CA LYS A 89 -33.69 5.97 -0.06
C LYS A 89 -33.78 4.46 0.12
N HIS A 90 -34.52 3.83 -0.80
CA HIS A 90 -34.55 2.37 -0.89
C HIS A 90 -33.31 1.85 -1.62
N PHE A 91 -32.70 0.81 -1.04
CA PHE A 91 -31.50 0.17 -1.57
C PHE A 91 -31.74 -1.32 -1.83
N VAL A 92 -31.19 -1.82 -2.93
CA VAL A 92 -31.12 -3.25 -3.20
C VAL A 92 -29.98 -3.83 -2.34
N LYS A 93 -30.28 -4.80 -1.47
CA LYS A 93 -29.28 -5.47 -0.63
C LYS A 93 -28.53 -6.58 -1.37
N GLU A 94 -29.28 -7.42 -2.07
CA GLU A 94 -28.74 -8.53 -2.84
C GLU A 94 -29.66 -8.90 -4.01
N ILE A 95 -29.07 -9.44 -5.06
CA ILE A 95 -29.78 -10.08 -6.17
C ILE A 95 -29.19 -11.47 -6.36
N THR A 96 -30.06 -12.47 -6.48
CA THR A 96 -29.67 -13.84 -6.80
C THR A 96 -30.19 -14.21 -8.18
N VAL A 97 -29.28 -14.56 -9.08
CA VAL A 97 -29.59 -15.04 -10.42
C VAL A 97 -29.37 -16.55 -10.48
N ARG A 98 -30.31 -17.27 -11.08
CA ARG A 98 -30.24 -18.72 -11.31
C ARG A 98 -30.15 -18.99 -12.81
N SER A 99 -29.30 -19.93 -13.21
CA SER A 99 -29.19 -20.39 -14.59
C SER A 99 -28.98 -21.89 -14.64
N ALA A 100 -29.58 -22.55 -15.63
CA ALA A 100 -29.25 -23.93 -15.99
C ALA A 100 -27.92 -24.02 -16.79
N ASN A 101 -27.47 -22.90 -17.37
CA ASN A 101 -26.17 -22.81 -18.04
C ASN A 101 -25.13 -22.18 -17.09
N PRO A 102 -24.15 -22.97 -16.59
CA PRO A 102 -23.15 -22.51 -15.63
C PRO A 102 -22.09 -21.59 -16.25
N GLN A 103 -21.87 -21.64 -17.56
CA GLN A 103 -20.74 -21.01 -18.22
C GLN A 103 -20.82 -19.48 -18.12
N ASN A 104 -21.94 -18.89 -18.53
CA ASN A 104 -22.15 -17.44 -18.49
C ASN A 104 -22.02 -16.88 -17.06
N LEU A 105 -22.62 -17.55 -16.08
CA LEU A 105 -22.57 -17.12 -14.68
C LEU A 105 -21.16 -17.23 -14.10
N SER A 106 -20.43 -18.31 -14.42
CA SER A 106 -19.05 -18.50 -13.97
C SER A 106 -18.12 -17.42 -14.53
N ASP A 107 -18.24 -17.12 -15.83
CA ASP A 107 -17.47 -16.08 -16.49
C ASP A 107 -17.78 -14.69 -15.92
N CYS A 108 -19.06 -14.39 -15.67
CA CYS A 108 -19.47 -13.12 -15.06
C CYS A 108 -18.91 -12.98 -13.64
N VAL A 109 -19.00 -14.01 -12.78
CA VAL A 109 -18.46 -13.96 -11.41
C VAL A 109 -16.95 -13.72 -11.42
N ARG A 110 -16.21 -14.38 -12.32
CA ARG A 110 -14.77 -14.15 -12.48
C ARG A 110 -14.47 -12.69 -12.82
N LYS A 111 -15.15 -12.15 -13.83
CA LYS A 111 -15.02 -10.75 -14.27
C LYS A 111 -15.39 -9.76 -13.16
N ILE A 112 -16.48 -10.00 -12.42
CA ILE A 112 -16.92 -9.15 -11.29
C ILE A 112 -15.85 -9.09 -10.21
N LYS A 113 -15.24 -10.23 -9.85
CA LYS A 113 -14.16 -10.28 -8.85
C LYS A 113 -12.93 -9.52 -9.33
N GLU A 114 -12.60 -9.61 -10.61
CA GLU A 114 -11.47 -8.93 -11.24
C GLU A 114 -11.64 -7.40 -11.23
N ILE A 115 -12.74 -6.87 -11.79
CA ILE A 115 -13.01 -5.42 -11.82
C ILE A 115 -13.09 -4.86 -10.40
N ARG A 116 -13.66 -5.62 -9.46
CA ARG A 116 -13.78 -5.16 -8.08
C ARG A 116 -12.43 -5.08 -7.38
N LYS A 117 -11.56 -6.06 -7.59
CA LYS A 117 -10.19 -6.02 -7.05
C LYS A 117 -9.46 -4.79 -7.59
N ARG A 118 -9.53 -4.55 -8.90
CA ARG A 118 -8.92 -3.38 -9.57
C ARG A 118 -9.45 -2.07 -8.98
N PHE A 119 -10.77 -1.93 -8.87
CA PHE A 119 -11.42 -0.73 -8.34
C PHE A 119 -11.02 -0.44 -6.89
N VAL A 120 -11.06 -1.45 -6.01
CA VAL A 120 -10.70 -1.27 -4.59
C VAL A 120 -9.22 -0.89 -4.44
N THR A 121 -8.33 -1.50 -5.22
CA THR A 121 -6.90 -1.14 -5.20
C THR A 121 -6.67 0.29 -5.70
N ALA A 122 -7.31 0.69 -6.81
CA ALA A 122 -7.17 2.04 -7.35
C ALA A 122 -7.70 3.12 -6.40
N GLU A 123 -8.84 2.90 -5.75
CA GLU A 123 -9.40 3.84 -4.77
C GLU A 123 -8.52 3.94 -3.51
N GLN A 124 -7.92 2.83 -3.08
CA GLN A 124 -6.98 2.84 -1.96
C GLN A 124 -5.71 3.63 -2.30
N GLU A 125 -5.13 3.41 -3.48
CA GLU A 125 -3.95 4.14 -3.97
C GLU A 125 -4.25 5.63 -4.13
N LYS A 126 -5.41 5.99 -4.70
CA LYS A 126 -5.84 7.38 -4.84
C LYS A 126 -6.02 8.06 -3.48
N ARG A 127 -6.64 7.39 -2.53
CA ARG A 127 -6.81 7.93 -1.16
C ARG A 127 -5.47 8.10 -0.45
N GLU A 128 -4.54 7.18 -0.67
CA GLU A 128 -3.18 7.29 -0.16
C GLU A 128 -2.46 8.49 -0.76
N GLN A 129 -2.60 8.73 -2.06
CA GLN A 129 -2.04 9.91 -2.76
C GLN A 129 -2.67 11.23 -2.29
N GLU A 130 -4.00 11.30 -2.18
CA GLU A 130 -4.71 12.51 -1.73
C GLU A 130 -4.38 12.88 -0.27
N SER A 131 -4.02 11.89 0.54
CA SER A 131 -3.63 12.14 1.93
C SER A 131 -2.19 12.68 2.09
N ILE A 132 -1.44 12.86 0.99
CA ILE A 132 -0.08 13.41 1.02
C ILE A 132 -0.18 14.93 1.18
N VAL A 133 0.40 15.43 2.28
CA VAL A 133 0.53 16.88 2.49
C VAL A 133 1.63 17.38 1.57
N GLU A 134 1.31 18.35 0.70
CA GLU A 134 2.32 19.01 -0.13
C GLU A 134 3.35 19.71 0.78
N GLN A 135 4.63 19.39 0.58
CA GLN A 135 5.74 19.96 1.33
C GLN A 135 6.54 20.92 0.45
N ALA A 136 7.22 21.87 1.08
CA ALA A 136 8.18 22.73 0.38
C ALA A 136 9.32 21.90 -0.24
N ALA A 137 9.98 22.44 -1.26
CA ALA A 137 11.15 21.78 -1.83
C ALA A 137 12.35 21.83 -0.87
N LEU A 138 13.17 20.78 -0.88
CA LEU A 138 14.45 20.77 -0.17
C LEU A 138 15.40 21.79 -0.80
N GLN A 139 16.00 22.63 0.04
CA GLN A 139 17.00 23.62 -0.33
C GLN A 139 18.39 23.00 -0.18
N LEU A 140 18.96 22.56 -1.31
CA LEU A 140 20.28 21.98 -1.35
C LEU A 140 21.35 23.04 -1.04
N ASP A 141 22.20 22.75 -0.06
CA ASP A 141 23.42 23.51 0.16
C ASP A 141 24.43 23.23 -0.97
N ARG A 142 24.86 24.30 -1.65
CA ARG A 142 25.82 24.28 -2.77
C ARG A 142 27.21 24.77 -2.39
N SER A 143 27.45 25.08 -1.11
CA SER A 143 28.73 25.59 -0.59
C SER A 143 29.86 24.56 -0.64
N GLY A 144 29.54 23.28 -0.88
CA GLY A 144 30.50 22.18 -1.01
C GLY A 144 30.90 21.53 0.32
N LYS A 145 30.45 22.03 1.47
CA LYS A 145 30.72 21.48 2.81
C LYS A 145 29.47 20.89 3.45
N VAL A 146 28.75 20.06 2.71
CA VAL A 146 27.52 19.41 3.21
C VAL A 146 27.92 18.27 4.16
N PRO A 147 27.50 18.29 5.44
CA PRO A 147 27.69 17.15 6.32
C PRO A 147 26.97 15.92 5.75
N TYR A 148 27.66 14.78 5.72
CA TYR A 148 27.07 13.54 5.24
C TYR A 148 27.52 12.33 6.06
N LEU A 149 26.67 11.31 6.07
CA LEU A 149 26.96 9.97 6.58
C LEU A 149 26.87 8.99 5.41
N SER A 150 27.95 8.25 5.16
CA SER A 150 27.98 7.19 4.15
C SER A 150 27.63 5.83 4.76
N ASP A 151 27.28 4.88 3.90
CA ASP A 151 26.98 3.49 4.28
C ASP A 151 25.85 3.33 5.30
N VAL A 152 24.87 4.24 5.21
CA VAL A 152 23.70 4.28 6.09
C VAL A 152 22.56 3.48 5.49
N SER A 153 22.04 2.54 6.26
CA SER A 153 20.83 1.81 5.92
C SER A 153 19.58 2.52 6.43
N MET A 154 18.45 2.39 5.74
CA MET A 154 17.20 3.06 6.10
C MET A 154 16.08 2.06 6.45
N ARG A 155 15.21 2.41 7.42
CA ARG A 155 13.94 1.74 7.68
C ARG A 155 12.79 2.76 7.64
N PRO A 156 11.67 2.50 6.93
CA PRO A 156 11.43 1.34 6.08
C PRO A 156 12.43 1.28 4.90
N PRO A 157 12.76 0.07 4.41
CA PRO A 157 13.79 -0.11 3.40
C PRO A 157 13.38 0.49 2.05
N VAL A 158 14.32 1.15 1.39
CA VAL A 158 14.14 1.74 0.05
C VAL A 158 14.37 0.69 -1.03
N ALA A 159 15.23 -0.30 -0.76
CA ALA A 159 15.52 -1.42 -1.63
C ALA A 159 15.58 -2.74 -0.84
N THR A 160 15.45 -3.87 -1.53
CA THR A 160 15.50 -5.19 -0.90
C THR A 160 16.94 -5.66 -0.68
N GLY A 161 17.20 -6.23 0.51
CA GLY A 161 18.47 -6.90 0.82
C GLY A 161 19.67 -5.94 0.94
N LYS A 162 20.84 -6.37 0.47
CA LYS A 162 22.12 -5.65 0.59
C LYS A 162 22.16 -4.29 -0.12
N ASN A 163 21.14 -3.97 -0.93
CA ASN A 163 21.06 -2.71 -1.68
C ASN A 163 20.40 -1.58 -0.87
N ASN A 164 19.99 -1.83 0.37
CA ASN A 164 19.35 -0.86 1.25
C ASN A 164 20.37 0.04 1.98
N SER A 165 21.45 0.43 1.31
CA SER A 165 22.48 1.34 1.84
C SER A 165 22.54 2.59 0.96
N GLY A 166 22.96 3.70 1.57
CA GLY A 166 22.92 5.02 0.95
C GLY A 166 23.74 6.05 1.70
N VAL A 167 23.67 7.28 1.23
CA VAL A 167 24.31 8.45 1.84
C VAL A 167 23.23 9.38 2.37
N LEU A 168 23.32 9.76 3.65
CA LEU A 168 22.45 10.77 4.27
C LEU A 168 23.18 12.11 4.30
N GLU A 169 22.60 13.14 3.72
CA GLU A 169 23.17 14.49 3.61
C GLU A 169 22.30 15.50 4.38
N ALA A 170 22.92 16.41 5.13
CA ALA A 170 22.23 17.49 5.83
C ALA A 170 22.35 18.81 5.05
N HIS A 171 21.22 19.33 4.56
CA HIS A 171 21.16 20.57 3.78
C HIS A 171 20.54 21.73 4.58
N LEU A 172 20.19 22.83 3.91
CA LEU A 172 19.78 24.09 4.56
C LEU A 172 18.48 23.95 5.35
N ASN A 173 17.52 23.21 4.83
CA ASN A 173 16.18 23.08 5.43
C ASN A 173 15.72 21.61 5.61
N GLY A 174 16.61 20.64 5.43
CA GLY A 174 16.25 19.23 5.54
C GLY A 174 17.40 18.27 5.29
N PHE A 175 17.10 16.98 5.46
CA PHE A 175 17.97 15.88 5.09
C PHE A 175 17.64 15.34 3.70
N ARG A 176 18.65 14.83 3.00
CA ARG A 176 18.51 14.08 1.75
C ARG A 176 19.19 12.73 1.89
N TYR A 177 18.40 11.67 1.76
CA TYR A 177 18.94 10.32 1.63
C TYR A 177 19.05 9.92 0.17
N ARG A 178 20.25 9.54 -0.26
CA ARG A 178 20.55 9.06 -1.61
C ARG A 178 20.88 7.56 -1.56
N PRO A 179 19.95 6.68 -1.96
CA PRO A 179 20.23 5.24 -2.08
C PRO A 179 21.36 4.97 -3.08
N LEU A 180 22.23 3.99 -2.81
CA LEU A 180 23.34 3.64 -3.71
C LEU A 180 22.89 3.10 -5.08
N ARG A 181 21.67 2.55 -5.18
CA ARG A 181 21.15 1.89 -6.38
C ARG A 181 19.67 2.18 -6.60
N GLY A 182 19.35 2.63 -7.83
CA GLY A 182 18.06 2.45 -8.50
C GLY A 182 16.83 3.17 -7.95
N SER A 183 16.92 3.88 -6.82
CA SER A 183 15.78 4.54 -6.18
C SER A 183 15.94 6.06 -6.16
N SER A 184 14.81 6.77 -6.25
CA SER A 184 14.79 8.22 -6.10
C SER A 184 15.30 8.64 -4.71
N PRO A 185 15.98 9.80 -4.61
CA PRO A 185 16.34 10.36 -3.30
C PRO A 185 15.10 10.56 -2.42
N ILE A 186 15.27 10.42 -1.12
CA ILE A 186 14.22 10.69 -0.12
C ILE A 186 14.62 11.96 0.60
N GLU A 187 13.70 12.93 0.62
CA GLU A 187 13.92 14.26 1.19
C GLU A 187 13.04 14.44 2.42
N ILE A 188 13.63 14.93 3.51
CA ILE A 188 12.97 15.08 4.81
C ILE A 188 13.23 16.50 5.30
N LEU A 189 12.21 17.36 5.27
CA LEU A 189 12.34 18.72 5.77
C LEU A 189 12.44 18.75 7.30
N TYR A 190 13.28 19.64 7.83
CA TYR A 190 13.38 19.87 9.28
C TYR A 190 12.04 20.30 9.90
N SER A 191 11.27 21.12 9.19
CA SER A 191 9.94 21.56 9.62
C SER A 191 8.93 20.42 9.77
N ASN A 192 9.14 19.31 9.07
CA ASN A 192 8.28 18.14 9.12
C ASN A 192 8.73 17.12 10.18
N ILE A 193 9.91 17.27 10.79
CA ILE A 193 10.36 16.41 11.89
C ILE A 193 9.66 16.85 13.17
N LYS A 194 8.94 15.93 13.81
CA LYS A 194 8.32 16.13 15.12
C LYS A 194 9.29 15.82 16.24
N ASN A 195 9.91 14.64 16.18
CA ASN A 195 10.91 14.18 17.14
C ASN A 195 12.10 13.58 16.39
N ALA A 196 13.30 13.80 16.91
CA ALA A 196 14.53 13.16 16.45
C ALA A 196 15.17 12.44 17.65
N PHE A 197 15.50 11.16 17.48
CA PHE A 197 16.16 10.34 18.50
C PHE A 197 17.48 9.84 17.94
N PHE A 198 18.48 9.81 18.82
CA PHE A 198 19.77 9.23 18.55
C PHE A 198 20.03 8.14 19.58
N GLN A 199 20.44 6.97 19.12
CA GLN A 199 20.81 5.84 19.94
C GLN A 199 22.23 5.41 19.56
N GLU A 200 23.13 5.51 20.53
CA GLU A 200 24.53 5.08 20.41
C GLU A 200 24.63 3.55 20.40
N ALA A 201 25.71 3.03 19.80
CA ALA A 201 26.06 1.62 19.86
C ALA A 201 26.67 1.31 21.25
N GLY A 202 25.80 1.06 22.24
CA GLY A 202 26.20 0.59 23.56
C GLY A 202 26.44 -0.92 23.56
N SER A 203 25.50 -1.68 24.13
CA SER A 203 25.49 -3.15 24.05
C SER A 203 24.96 -3.67 22.71
N GLU A 204 24.39 -2.81 21.87
CA GLU A 204 23.84 -3.15 20.58
C GLU A 204 24.85 -2.89 19.47
N VAL A 205 24.79 -3.70 18.42
CA VAL A 205 25.69 -3.63 17.26
C VAL A 205 25.32 -2.48 16.30
N ILE A 206 24.30 -1.68 16.62
CA ILE A 206 23.77 -0.67 15.69
C ILE A 206 23.70 0.72 16.32
N VAL A 207 24.08 1.73 15.54
CA VAL A 207 23.78 3.14 15.81
C VAL A 207 22.50 3.50 15.06
N ILE A 208 21.59 4.22 15.71
CA ILE A 208 20.30 4.61 15.10
C ILE A 208 20.10 6.13 15.20
N LEU A 209 19.64 6.71 14.10
CA LEU A 209 19.06 8.04 14.00
C LEU A 209 17.60 7.89 13.56
N HIS A 210 16.65 8.13 14.46
CA HIS A 210 15.21 8.01 14.20
C HIS A 210 14.55 9.38 14.06
N PHE A 211 13.78 9.57 13.01
CA PHE A 211 12.91 10.71 12.80
C PHE A 211 11.44 10.28 12.81
N HIS A 212 10.68 10.84 13.74
CA HIS A 212 9.23 10.76 13.73
C HIS A 212 8.69 12.07 13.13
N LEU A 213 7.88 11.96 12.08
CA LEU A 213 7.42 13.08 11.27
C LEU A 213 6.03 13.58 11.70
N ARG A 214 5.74 14.85 11.42
CA ARG A 214 4.41 15.45 11.61
C ARG A 214 3.46 15.00 10.52
N SER A 215 3.93 15.07 9.28
CA SER A 215 3.23 14.60 8.09
C SER A 215 3.98 13.42 7.49
N PRO A 216 3.27 12.35 7.11
CA PRO A 216 3.91 11.18 6.53
C PRO A 216 4.54 11.47 5.17
N VAL A 217 5.64 10.79 4.87
CA VAL A 217 6.33 10.85 3.58
C VAL A 217 6.25 9.50 2.86
N MET A 218 6.44 9.54 1.54
CA MET A 218 6.46 8.35 0.70
C MET A 218 7.86 7.77 0.63
N VAL A 219 8.01 6.51 1.01
CA VAL A 219 9.22 5.71 0.83
C VAL A 219 8.88 4.58 -0.13
N GLY A 220 9.29 4.73 -1.39
CA GLY A 220 8.86 3.86 -2.48
C GLY A 220 7.33 3.91 -2.63
N LYS A 221 6.66 2.78 -2.37
CA LYS A 221 5.19 2.66 -2.41
C LYS A 221 4.50 2.82 -1.06
N LYS A 222 5.26 2.95 0.03
CA LYS A 222 4.71 2.97 1.39
C LYS A 222 4.76 4.36 1.98
N LYS A 223 3.65 4.77 2.58
CA LYS A 223 3.55 5.99 3.37
C LYS A 223 4.00 5.70 4.81
N THR A 224 4.91 6.50 5.35
CA THR A 224 5.42 6.30 6.72
C THR A 224 5.55 7.63 7.48
N LEU A 225 5.29 7.59 8.78
CA LEU A 225 5.58 8.68 9.72
C LEU A 225 6.96 8.52 10.36
N ASP A 226 7.52 7.32 10.32
CA ASP A 226 8.75 6.97 11.01
C ASP A 226 9.80 6.60 9.99
N ILE A 227 10.95 7.24 10.11
CA ILE A 227 12.14 6.98 9.31
C ILE A 227 13.31 6.76 10.26
N GLN A 228 13.99 5.64 10.11
CA GLN A 228 15.22 5.31 10.82
C GLN A 228 16.36 5.22 9.84
N PHE A 229 17.47 5.81 10.22
CA PHE A 229 18.76 5.60 9.62
C PHE A 229 19.60 4.81 10.61
N TYR A 230 20.26 3.76 10.16
CA TYR A 230 21.08 2.94 11.04
C TYR A 230 22.36 2.49 10.34
N MET A 231 23.38 2.26 11.14
CA MET A 231 24.67 1.70 10.73
C MET A 231 24.99 0.52 11.65
N GLU A 232 25.53 -0.55 11.07
CA GLU A 232 26.01 -1.71 11.82
C GLU A 232 27.50 -1.52 12.13
N VAL A 233 27.85 -1.57 13.42
CA VAL A 233 29.19 -1.26 13.96
C VAL A 233 30.05 -2.52 14.13
N MET A 234 29.52 -3.72 13.91
CA MET A 234 30.33 -4.95 13.89
C MET A 234 30.06 -5.78 12.65
N GLU A 235 31.13 -6.22 12.00
CA GLU A 235 31.05 -7.31 11.04
C GLU A 235 30.77 -8.60 11.84
N SER A 236 29.82 -9.41 11.38
CA SER A 236 29.54 -10.72 12.00
C SER A 236 30.69 -11.69 11.74
N ALA A 237 31.84 -11.49 12.39
CA ALA A 237 32.98 -12.39 12.38
C ALA A 237 32.86 -13.46 13.49
N VAL A 238 31.65 -13.81 13.93
CA VAL A 238 31.41 -15.04 14.70
C VAL A 238 31.03 -16.15 13.71
N ARG A 239 31.95 -16.51 12.82
CA ARG A 239 31.91 -17.85 12.23
C ARG A 239 32.42 -18.81 13.30
N LEU A 240 31.47 -19.50 13.92
CA LEU A 240 31.64 -20.72 14.70
C LEU A 240 32.52 -21.71 13.91
N ASN A 241 33.83 -21.65 14.12
CA ASN A 241 34.72 -22.77 13.89
C ASN A 241 35.72 -22.81 15.03
N ASP A 242 35.44 -23.77 15.90
CA ASP A 242 36.14 -24.23 17.07
C ASP A 242 37.53 -24.78 16.70
N VAL A 243 38.47 -23.87 16.44
CA VAL A 243 39.89 -24.21 16.30
C VAL A 243 40.64 -23.42 17.36
N LYS A 244 41.02 -24.11 18.44
CA LYS A 244 41.86 -23.67 19.56
C LYS A 244 42.75 -22.48 19.20
N ARG A 245 42.29 -21.26 19.53
CA ARG A 245 43.07 -20.02 19.33
C ARG A 245 44.09 -19.91 20.47
N ARG A 246 45.35 -19.67 20.11
CA ARG A 246 46.42 -19.42 21.08
C ARG A 246 46.28 -17.96 21.53
N ALA A 247 46.24 -17.75 22.83
CA ALA A 247 45.93 -16.47 23.48
C ALA A 247 47.01 -15.37 23.36
N HIS A 248 47.76 -15.33 22.25
CA HIS A 248 48.90 -14.42 22.09
C HIS A 248 49.23 -14.12 20.61
N ASP A 249 48.22 -13.91 19.76
CA ASP A 249 48.46 -13.35 18.43
C ASP A 249 48.23 -11.83 18.49
N GLN A 250 49.27 -11.07 18.14
CA GLN A 250 49.28 -9.61 18.04
C GLN A 250 48.09 -9.09 17.19
N ASP A 251 47.64 -9.90 16.24
CA ASP A 251 46.48 -9.68 15.37
C ASP A 251 45.15 -9.53 16.14
N GLU A 252 44.95 -10.22 17.27
CA GLU A 252 43.70 -10.16 18.05
C GLU A 252 43.60 -8.82 18.81
N LEU A 253 44.72 -8.31 19.33
CA LEU A 253 44.78 -6.99 19.95
C LEU A 253 44.61 -5.88 18.91
N GLU A 254 45.13 -6.06 17.70
CA GLU A 254 44.96 -5.12 16.58
C GLU A 254 43.54 -5.12 16.02
N GLU A 255 42.86 -6.27 16.01
CA GLU A 255 41.44 -6.37 15.67
C GLU A 255 40.57 -5.70 16.75
N GLU A 256 40.83 -5.96 18.03
CA GLU A 256 40.13 -5.32 19.15
C GLU A 256 40.37 -3.80 19.18
N HIS A 257 41.58 -3.33 18.89
CA HIS A 257 41.87 -1.89 18.77
C HIS A 257 41.11 -1.25 17.60
N ARG A 258 41.08 -1.91 16.43
CA ARG A 258 40.30 -1.42 15.28
C ARG A 258 38.80 -1.38 15.56
N GLU A 259 38.26 -2.38 16.26
CA GLU A 259 36.86 -2.38 16.67
C GLU A 259 36.55 -1.27 17.68
N ARG A 260 37.47 -0.98 18.61
CA ARG A 260 37.32 0.13 19.56
C ARG A 260 37.43 1.51 18.90
N GLU A 261 38.28 1.66 17.88
CA GLU A 261 38.37 2.92 17.11
C GLU A 261 37.19 3.12 16.17
N PHE A 262 36.54 2.04 15.73
CA PHE A 262 35.36 2.10 14.86
C PHE A 262 34.05 2.34 15.61
N ARG A 263 33.97 1.96 16.90
CA ARG A 263 32.84 2.25 17.80
C ARG A 263 32.81 3.71 18.22
#